data_AF-A0A2F0P8U0-F1
#
_entry.id   AF-A0A2F0P8U0-F1
#
_cell.length_a   1.000
_cell.length_b   1.000
_cell.length_c   1.000
_cell.angle_alpha   90.00
_cell.angle_beta   90.00
_cell.angle_gamma   90.00
#
_symmetry.space_group_name_H-M   'P 1'
#
loop_
_entity.id
_entity.type
_entity.pdbx_description
1 polymer ?
#
loop_
_entity_poly.entity_id
_entity_poly.type
_entity_poly.pdbx_seq_one_letter_code
_entity_poly.pdbx_strand_id
1 'polypeptide(L)'
;MNIFLNDLVTLNKVILDNARKQFPDAEAPRLRYRAAPAPVADELQADVCTEVVSGETRYRIATSSDGTRWHMTVDFALSRAVQQVPYVVLTFSTFGKIEEMIFEQVLLDVPPTRYRAQLDLDRLEQRDALLRALSDYDSQTTLVVAIVTDNGLLNTITSPKVFYFAENYYPYIYQGILPPPPRLQLILTPLAFGQLWYNYYQDYVRKNYLYYLPDTFLLATNAADDDKPMLSISFSAAPHATSLNDVEVTFDYFLSPKVNQARIGDATAQFTQMQPDGKLAPFANADTLTLLLGLPDGKTEEKNALINLQSGIVDSFTLPASQFGLIWDAFFDRSPQNLLLKGYLAVQFTGFNPDNLPVALALDAKYQNRLPDFIKQSAPADINKTVEFRSDTGAYDPAGPRPIKRMLVSIDNQTIELDKEHPVQSVNIKISVLELILHPDKKLVYHYDLQIIYVDGGKKSYYDNTSSFEIIYVP
;
A
#
# COMPACT_ATOMS: atom_id res chain seq x y z
N MET A 1 2.58 9.84 5.98
CA MET A 1 2.47 9.82 4.50
C MET A 1 3.17 8.57 4.02
N ASN A 2 2.41 7.60 3.52
CA ASN A 2 2.77 6.17 3.42
C ASN A 2 3.69 5.89 2.22
N ILE A 3 4.97 5.61 2.44
CA ILE A 3 5.96 5.53 1.34
C ILE A 3 6.01 4.13 0.69
N PHE A 4 5.69 3.06 1.40
CA PHE A 4 5.65 1.70 0.80
C PHE A 4 4.44 1.53 -0.14
N LEU A 5 3.34 2.22 0.16
CA LEU A 5 2.16 2.32 -0.69
C LEU A 5 2.35 3.30 -1.88
N ASN A 6 3.27 4.26 -1.77
CA ASN A 6 3.57 5.22 -2.84
C ASN A 6 4.66 4.74 -3.81
N ASP A 7 5.50 3.78 -3.41
CA ASP A 7 6.45 3.12 -4.32
C ASP A 7 5.81 1.85 -4.93
N LEU A 8 4.78 2.10 -5.74
CA LEU A 8 4.03 1.09 -6.48
C LEU A 8 4.95 0.21 -7.35
N VAL A 9 6.11 0.71 -7.75
CA VAL A 9 7.09 -0.03 -8.56
C VAL A 9 7.79 -1.09 -7.71
N THR A 10 8.24 -0.75 -6.50
CA THR A 10 8.82 -1.71 -5.56
C THR A 10 7.77 -2.71 -5.08
N LEU A 11 6.55 -2.26 -4.78
CA LEU A 11 5.44 -3.14 -4.37
C LEU A 11 5.07 -4.14 -5.50
N ASN A 12 4.86 -3.65 -6.73
CA ASN A 12 4.56 -4.51 -7.88
C ASN A 12 5.69 -5.49 -8.19
N LYS A 13 6.95 -5.06 -8.12
CA LYS A 13 8.10 -5.94 -8.36
C LYS A 13 8.17 -7.08 -7.35
N VAL A 14 7.92 -6.81 -6.07
CA VAL A 14 7.97 -7.85 -5.03
C VAL A 14 6.73 -8.75 -5.06
N ILE A 15 5.55 -8.22 -5.40
CA ILE A 15 4.36 -9.03 -5.70
C ILE A 15 4.68 -10.02 -6.83
N LEU A 16 5.30 -9.55 -7.91
CA LEU A 16 5.67 -10.38 -9.07
C LEU A 16 6.78 -11.39 -8.74
N ASP A 17 7.80 -11.02 -7.97
CA ASP A 17 8.89 -11.92 -7.59
C ASP A 17 8.43 -12.98 -6.57
N ASN A 18 7.51 -12.65 -5.66
CA ASN A 18 6.89 -13.63 -4.76
C ASN A 18 5.91 -14.55 -5.50
N ALA A 19 5.12 -14.01 -6.43
CA ALA A 19 4.29 -14.82 -7.32
C ALA A 19 5.15 -15.80 -8.13
N ARG A 20 6.32 -15.38 -8.64
CA ARG A 20 7.27 -16.28 -9.33
C ARG A 20 7.87 -17.37 -8.44
N LYS A 21 8.13 -17.08 -7.15
CA LYS A 21 8.59 -18.11 -6.18
C LYS A 21 7.50 -19.14 -5.89
N GLN A 22 6.22 -18.75 -5.97
CA GLN A 22 5.07 -19.61 -5.70
C GLN A 22 4.55 -20.33 -6.97
N PHE A 23 4.76 -19.72 -8.13
CA PHE A 23 4.32 -20.16 -9.46
C PHE A 23 5.50 -20.09 -10.45
N PRO A 24 6.41 -21.08 -10.45
CA PRO A 24 7.53 -21.09 -11.38
C PRO A 24 7.05 -21.47 -12.79
N ASP A 25 6.75 -20.47 -13.62
CA ASP A 25 6.56 -20.68 -15.06
C ASP A 25 7.88 -20.44 -15.83
N ALA A 26 8.05 -21.21 -16.90
CA ALA A 26 9.24 -21.27 -17.75
C ALA A 26 9.66 -19.90 -18.32
N GLU A 27 10.99 -19.73 -18.43
CA GLU A 27 11.76 -18.56 -18.88
C GLU A 27 11.01 -17.53 -19.74
N ALA A 28 10.83 -16.30 -19.21
CA ALA A 28 10.43 -15.14 -19.99
C ALA A 28 11.57 -14.09 -20.08
N PRO A 29 11.84 -13.48 -21.25
CA PRO A 29 12.94 -12.54 -21.44
C PRO A 29 12.71 -11.18 -20.77
N ARG A 30 13.78 -10.56 -20.26
CA ARG A 30 13.78 -9.25 -19.59
C ARG A 30 13.60 -8.10 -20.60
N LEU A 31 12.65 -7.19 -20.37
CA LEU A 31 12.50 -5.94 -21.13
C LEU A 31 12.98 -4.71 -20.34
N ARG A 32 13.66 -3.79 -21.04
CA ARG A 32 14.17 -2.51 -20.54
C ARG A 32 13.11 -1.43 -20.71
N TYR A 33 12.73 -0.75 -19.62
CA TYR A 33 11.88 0.45 -19.68
C TYR A 33 12.66 1.67 -20.18
N ARG A 34 12.10 2.40 -21.15
CA ARG A 34 12.57 3.73 -21.59
C ARG A 34 11.47 4.75 -21.25
N ALA A 35 11.84 5.84 -20.59
CA ALA A 35 10.90 6.91 -20.21
C ALA A 35 10.33 7.64 -21.44
N ALA A 36 9.05 8.03 -21.36
CA ALA A 36 8.34 8.77 -22.40
C ALA A 36 8.55 10.31 -22.29
N PRO A 37 8.70 11.05 -23.40
CA PRO A 37 8.69 12.52 -23.42
C PRO A 37 7.28 13.13 -23.59
N ALA A 38 7.14 14.43 -23.32
CA ALA A 38 5.87 15.18 -23.31
C ALA A 38 5.33 15.56 -24.72
N PRO A 39 4.00 15.76 -24.91
CA PRO A 39 3.37 15.93 -26.23
C PRO A 39 3.39 17.38 -26.78
N VAL A 40 3.35 17.51 -28.12
CA VAL A 40 3.42 18.76 -28.91
C VAL A 40 2.15 18.93 -29.77
N ALA A 41 1.76 20.18 -30.07
CA ALA A 41 0.45 20.66 -30.54
C ALA A 41 -0.05 20.27 -31.96
N ASP A 42 0.30 19.10 -32.52
CA ASP A 42 -0.19 18.64 -33.85
C ASP A 42 -0.85 17.24 -33.82
N GLU A 43 -1.26 16.81 -32.62
CA GLU A 43 -1.79 15.47 -32.38
C GLU A 43 -3.27 15.35 -32.79
N LEU A 44 -3.59 14.33 -33.60
CA LEU A 44 -4.96 13.93 -33.92
C LEU A 44 -5.67 13.48 -32.63
N GLN A 45 -6.91 13.92 -32.42
CA GLN A 45 -7.69 13.58 -31.22
C GLN A 45 -8.83 12.65 -31.58
N ALA A 46 -9.14 11.72 -30.66
CA ALA A 46 -10.23 10.76 -30.76
C ALA A 46 -11.15 10.87 -29.54
N ASP A 47 -12.37 11.38 -29.72
CA ASP A 47 -13.34 11.58 -28.65
C ASP A 47 -14.41 10.49 -28.67
N VAL A 48 -14.61 9.80 -27.55
CA VAL A 48 -15.72 8.85 -27.40
C VAL A 48 -17.04 9.62 -27.45
N CYS A 49 -17.94 9.17 -28.31
CA CYS A 49 -19.24 9.82 -28.48
C CYS A 49 -20.10 9.65 -27.22
N THR A 50 -20.94 10.65 -26.96
CA THR A 50 -21.96 10.60 -25.92
C THR A 50 -23.35 10.69 -26.55
N GLU A 51 -24.35 10.20 -25.83
CA GLU A 51 -25.76 10.26 -26.19
C GLU A 51 -26.60 10.65 -24.97
N VAL A 52 -27.80 11.19 -25.22
CA VAL A 52 -28.75 11.53 -24.16
C VAL A 52 -29.85 10.46 -24.16
N VAL A 53 -29.95 9.72 -23.05
CA VAL A 53 -30.99 8.70 -22.86
C VAL A 53 -31.70 8.97 -21.54
N SER A 54 -33.02 9.09 -21.60
CA SER A 54 -33.85 9.42 -20.43
C SER A 54 -33.44 10.72 -19.70
N GLY A 55 -32.82 11.66 -20.41
CA GLY A 55 -32.35 12.94 -19.85
C GLY A 55 -30.94 12.93 -19.27
N GLU A 56 -30.26 11.77 -19.26
CA GLU A 56 -28.88 11.65 -18.80
C GLU A 56 -27.90 11.52 -19.98
N THR A 57 -26.79 12.24 -19.92
CA THR A 57 -25.70 12.12 -20.90
C THR A 57 -24.84 10.91 -20.54
N ARG A 58 -24.72 9.96 -21.45
CA ARG A 58 -23.95 8.73 -21.27
C ARG A 58 -23.02 8.46 -22.45
N TYR A 59 -21.96 7.69 -22.25
CA TYR A 59 -21.07 7.28 -23.34
C TYR A 59 -21.76 6.28 -24.27
N ARG A 60 -21.50 6.37 -25.58
CA ARG A 60 -21.94 5.41 -26.60
C ARG A 60 -21.01 4.19 -26.61
N ILE A 61 -21.02 3.49 -25.49
CA ILE A 61 -20.33 2.22 -25.26
C ILE A 61 -21.40 1.20 -24.86
N ALA A 62 -21.36 0.01 -25.45
CA ALA A 62 -22.31 -1.05 -25.13
C ALA A 62 -21.65 -2.41 -25.20
N THR A 63 -22.05 -3.33 -24.33
CA THR A 63 -21.68 -4.75 -24.46
C THR A 63 -22.91 -5.60 -24.68
N SER A 64 -22.75 -6.70 -25.42
CA SER A 64 -23.81 -7.68 -25.66
C SER A 64 -23.25 -9.10 -25.64
N SER A 65 -24.11 -10.10 -25.44
CA SER A 65 -23.76 -11.51 -25.56
C SER A 65 -24.89 -12.29 -26.22
N ASP A 66 -24.52 -13.27 -27.04
CA ASP A 66 -25.45 -14.27 -27.58
C ASP A 66 -25.50 -15.56 -26.74
N GLY A 67 -24.82 -15.57 -25.59
CA GLY A 67 -24.65 -16.73 -24.70
C GLY A 67 -23.41 -17.58 -24.97
N THR A 68 -22.74 -17.39 -26.11
CA THR A 68 -21.51 -18.09 -26.49
C THR A 68 -20.34 -17.15 -26.79
N ARG A 69 -20.63 -15.92 -27.22
CA ARG A 69 -19.69 -14.85 -27.53
C ARG A 69 -20.12 -13.56 -26.88
N TRP A 70 -19.17 -12.63 -26.77
CA TRP A 70 -19.41 -11.29 -26.26
C TRP A 70 -18.91 -10.26 -27.27
N HIS A 71 -19.61 -9.15 -27.35
CA HIS A 71 -19.26 -8.06 -28.25
C HIS A 71 -19.20 -6.75 -27.46
N MET A 72 -18.21 -5.91 -27.76
CA MET A 72 -18.13 -4.53 -27.27
C MET A 72 -18.18 -3.51 -28.41
N THR A 73 -19.19 -2.66 -28.29
CA THR A 73 -19.50 -1.38 -28.91
C THR A 73 -18.66 -0.17 -28.52
N VAL A 74 -17.93 0.53 -29.40
CA VAL A 74 -17.44 1.90 -29.09
C VAL A 74 -17.63 2.84 -30.27
N ASP A 75 -18.42 3.91 -30.07
CA ASP A 75 -18.53 5.00 -31.03
C ASP A 75 -17.55 6.14 -30.68
N PHE A 76 -16.74 6.58 -31.63
CA PHE A 76 -15.80 7.70 -31.44
C PHE A 76 -15.75 8.63 -32.67
N ALA A 77 -15.32 9.87 -32.44
CA ALA A 77 -15.15 10.90 -33.44
C ALA A 77 -13.70 11.37 -33.49
N LEU A 78 -13.14 11.49 -34.70
CA LEU A 78 -11.83 12.10 -34.90
C LEU A 78 -11.93 13.61 -35.11
N SER A 79 -10.95 14.37 -34.62
CA SER A 79 -10.91 15.83 -34.77
C SER A 79 -10.82 16.31 -36.22
N ARG A 80 -10.39 15.44 -37.14
CA ARG A 80 -10.39 15.67 -38.61
C ARG A 80 -10.63 14.36 -39.37
N ALA A 81 -11.11 14.48 -40.61
CA ALA A 81 -11.33 13.34 -41.49
C ALA A 81 -9.99 12.71 -41.92
N VAL A 82 -9.99 11.39 -42.10
CA VAL A 82 -8.79 10.60 -42.42
C VAL A 82 -9.08 9.65 -43.56
N GLN A 83 -8.08 9.42 -44.42
CA GLN A 83 -8.27 8.65 -45.65
C GLN A 83 -8.26 7.12 -45.42
N GLN A 84 -7.65 6.66 -44.33
CA GLN A 84 -7.53 5.24 -43.97
C GLN A 84 -8.44 4.92 -42.79
N VAL A 85 -8.87 3.65 -42.72
CA VAL A 85 -9.63 3.14 -41.56
C VAL A 85 -8.70 3.14 -40.33
N PRO A 86 -9.10 3.77 -39.21
CA PRO A 86 -8.28 3.77 -38.00
C PRO A 86 -8.10 2.38 -37.40
N TYR A 87 -6.90 2.11 -36.89
CA TYR A 87 -6.62 0.95 -36.05
C TYR A 87 -6.99 1.29 -34.60
N VAL A 88 -7.82 0.48 -33.97
CA VAL A 88 -8.36 0.74 -32.63
C VAL A 88 -8.00 -0.41 -31.71
N VAL A 89 -7.39 -0.11 -30.57
CA VAL A 89 -6.99 -1.10 -29.58
C VAL A 89 -7.26 -0.58 -28.17
N LEU A 90 -7.77 -1.45 -27.30
CA LEU A 90 -7.79 -1.24 -25.86
C LEU A 90 -6.50 -1.79 -25.28
N THR A 91 -5.75 -0.95 -24.58
CA THR A 91 -4.55 -1.35 -23.84
C THR A 91 -4.86 -1.25 -22.36
N PHE A 92 -4.53 -2.28 -21.59
CA PHE A 92 -4.79 -2.30 -20.15
C PHE A 92 -3.79 -3.19 -19.42
N SER A 93 -3.66 -2.96 -18.12
CA SER A 93 -2.82 -3.76 -17.24
C SER A 93 -3.66 -4.83 -16.55
N THR A 94 -3.29 -6.09 -16.77
CA THR A 94 -3.80 -7.24 -16.03
C THR A 94 -2.65 -7.82 -15.22
N PHE A 95 -2.67 -7.67 -13.90
CA PHE A 95 -1.62 -8.18 -13.01
C PHE A 95 -0.20 -7.74 -13.41
N GLY A 96 -0.06 -6.49 -13.88
CA GLY A 96 1.22 -5.91 -14.31
C GLY A 96 1.70 -6.36 -15.70
N LYS A 97 0.93 -7.19 -16.40
CA LYS A 97 1.13 -7.46 -17.83
C LYS A 97 0.26 -6.50 -18.63
N ILE A 98 0.88 -5.82 -19.60
CA ILE A 98 0.13 -5.05 -20.58
C ILE A 98 -0.52 -6.04 -21.53
N GLU A 99 -1.84 -5.97 -21.60
CA GLU A 99 -2.68 -6.73 -22.50
C GLU A 99 -3.32 -5.78 -23.52
N GLU A 100 -3.58 -6.31 -24.70
CA GLU A 100 -4.18 -5.56 -25.81
C GLU A 100 -5.39 -6.32 -26.34
N MET A 101 -6.48 -5.59 -26.56
CA MET A 101 -7.68 -6.07 -27.23
C MET A 101 -7.93 -5.23 -28.47
N ILE A 102 -7.77 -5.85 -29.63
CA ILE A 102 -7.83 -5.19 -30.93
C ILE A 102 -9.27 -5.24 -31.43
N PHE A 103 -9.82 -4.10 -31.86
CA PHE A 103 -11.15 -4.07 -32.44
C PHE A 103 -11.08 -4.60 -33.88
N GLU A 104 -11.72 -5.74 -34.13
CA GLU A 104 -11.66 -6.43 -35.42
C GLU A 104 -12.43 -5.68 -36.52
N GLN A 105 -13.44 -4.89 -36.15
CA GLN A 105 -14.25 -4.14 -37.10
C GLN A 105 -14.28 -2.66 -36.74
N VAL A 106 -13.88 -1.79 -37.66
CA VAL A 106 -13.97 -0.33 -37.52
C VAL A 106 -14.67 0.22 -38.76
N LEU A 107 -15.89 0.71 -38.58
CA LEU A 107 -16.74 1.18 -39.68
C LEU A 107 -17.02 2.67 -39.52
N LEU A 108 -17.05 3.39 -40.64
CA LEU A 108 -17.49 4.79 -40.66
C LEU A 108 -19.02 4.82 -40.45
N ASP A 109 -19.46 5.33 -39.30
CA ASP A 109 -20.89 5.37 -38.93
C ASP A 109 -21.56 6.62 -39.50
N VAL A 110 -20.97 7.80 -39.28
CA VAL A 110 -21.44 9.07 -39.85
C VAL A 110 -20.26 9.80 -40.51
N PRO A 111 -20.24 9.95 -41.84
CA PRO A 111 -19.18 10.65 -42.53
C PRO A 111 -19.08 12.13 -42.10
N PRO A 112 -17.87 12.73 -42.06
CA PRO A 112 -16.59 12.15 -42.46
C PRO A 112 -15.67 11.76 -41.28
N THR A 113 -16.13 11.85 -40.02
CA THR A 113 -15.25 11.75 -38.84
C THR A 113 -15.72 10.79 -37.75
N ARG A 114 -16.93 10.20 -37.84
CA ARG A 114 -17.45 9.30 -36.80
C ARG A 114 -17.33 7.85 -37.20
N TYR A 115 -16.81 7.05 -36.27
CA TYR A 115 -16.55 5.64 -36.45
C TYR A 115 -17.23 4.83 -35.35
N ARG A 116 -17.63 3.61 -35.67
CA ARG A 116 -18.02 2.57 -34.73
C ARG A 116 -16.98 1.46 -34.79
N ALA A 117 -16.34 1.18 -33.65
CA ALA A 117 -15.47 0.04 -33.47
C ALA A 117 -16.21 -1.09 -32.73
N GLN A 118 -15.99 -2.32 -33.17
CA GLN A 118 -16.48 -3.53 -32.53
C GLN A 118 -15.32 -4.45 -32.18
N LEU A 119 -15.31 -4.90 -30.93
CA LEU A 119 -14.40 -5.90 -30.36
C LEU A 119 -15.19 -7.19 -30.11
N ASP A 120 -14.72 -8.30 -30.64
CA ASP A 120 -15.33 -9.62 -30.53
C ASP A 120 -14.55 -10.51 -29.53
N LEU A 121 -15.25 -11.11 -28.58
CA LEU A 121 -14.65 -11.97 -27.56
C LEU A 121 -15.29 -13.36 -27.64
N ASP A 122 -14.47 -14.36 -27.95
CA ASP A 122 -14.91 -15.75 -28.09
C ASP A 122 -14.61 -16.59 -26.85
N ARG A 123 -13.81 -16.06 -25.92
CA ARG A 123 -13.39 -16.77 -24.71
C ARG A 123 -13.78 -15.99 -23.46
N LEU A 124 -14.21 -16.72 -22.44
CA LEU A 124 -14.55 -16.14 -21.14
C LEU A 124 -13.38 -15.35 -20.52
N GLU A 125 -12.13 -15.79 -20.72
CA GLU A 125 -10.95 -15.06 -20.24
C GLU A 125 -10.83 -13.66 -20.86
N GLN A 126 -11.21 -13.51 -22.13
CA GLN A 126 -11.23 -12.22 -22.81
C GLN A 126 -12.38 -11.36 -22.30
N ARG A 127 -13.56 -11.96 -22.05
CA ARG A 127 -14.68 -11.27 -21.39
C ARG A 127 -14.29 -10.76 -19.99
N ASP A 128 -13.68 -11.60 -19.18
CA ASP A 128 -13.31 -11.27 -17.80
C ASP A 128 -12.19 -10.22 -17.75
N ALA A 129 -11.23 -10.31 -18.68
CA ALA A 129 -10.20 -9.30 -18.86
C ALA A 129 -10.82 -7.95 -19.28
N LEU A 130 -11.79 -7.95 -20.20
CA LEU A 130 -12.49 -6.72 -20.58
C LEU A 130 -13.30 -6.14 -19.43
N LEU A 131 -14.04 -6.98 -18.70
CA LEU A 131 -14.80 -6.57 -17.53
C LEU A 131 -13.89 -5.86 -16.53
N ARG A 132 -12.74 -6.45 -16.20
CA ARG A 132 -11.75 -5.85 -15.30
C ARG A 132 -11.17 -4.57 -15.88
N ALA A 133 -10.77 -4.58 -17.14
CA ALA A 133 -10.21 -3.40 -17.80
C ALA A 133 -11.13 -2.19 -17.68
N LEU A 134 -12.45 -2.38 -17.77
CA LEU A 134 -13.40 -1.28 -17.70
C LEU A 134 -13.87 -0.94 -16.27
N SER A 135 -13.86 -1.90 -15.34
CA SER A 135 -14.40 -1.75 -13.97
C SER A 135 -13.35 -1.50 -12.89
N ASP A 136 -12.06 -1.73 -13.19
CA ASP A 136 -10.94 -1.54 -12.28
C ASP A 136 -10.09 -0.34 -12.70
N TYR A 137 -9.97 0.63 -11.81
CA TYR A 137 -9.16 1.82 -12.08
C TYR A 137 -7.66 1.48 -12.20
N ASP A 138 -7.19 0.45 -11.51
CA ASP A 138 -5.78 0.04 -11.50
C ASP A 138 -5.35 -0.61 -12.83
N SER A 139 -6.32 -1.05 -13.65
CA SER A 139 -6.03 -1.50 -15.01
C SER A 139 -5.51 -0.39 -15.91
N GLN A 140 -5.68 0.89 -15.54
CA GLN A 140 -5.20 2.06 -16.30
C GLN A 140 -5.54 1.95 -17.79
N THR A 141 -6.74 1.46 -18.08
CA THR A 141 -7.17 1.13 -19.44
C THR A 141 -7.19 2.37 -20.30
N THR A 142 -6.64 2.28 -21.50
CA THR A 142 -6.68 3.36 -22.48
C THR A 142 -7.14 2.83 -23.82
N LEU A 143 -7.97 3.62 -24.52
CA LEU A 143 -8.24 3.38 -25.92
C LEU A 143 -7.13 4.06 -26.72
N VAL A 144 -6.49 3.33 -27.62
CA VAL A 144 -5.54 3.87 -28.57
C VAL A 144 -6.16 3.78 -29.95
N VAL A 145 -6.33 4.94 -30.58
CA VAL A 145 -6.66 5.03 -32.00
C VAL A 145 -5.39 5.41 -32.73
N ALA A 146 -5.01 4.63 -33.73
CA ALA A 146 -3.81 4.85 -34.52
C ALA A 146 -4.17 4.88 -36.01
N ILE A 147 -3.46 5.70 -36.77
CA ILE A 147 -3.63 5.80 -38.21
C ILE A 147 -2.32 5.44 -38.88
N VAL A 148 -2.38 4.46 -39.77
CA VAL A 148 -1.28 4.16 -40.66
C VAL A 148 -1.28 5.24 -41.75
N THR A 149 -0.15 5.91 -41.93
CA THR A 149 0.08 6.87 -43.01
C THR A 149 1.29 6.43 -43.83
N ASP A 150 1.47 7.00 -45.02
CA ASP A 150 2.63 6.72 -45.87
C ASP A 150 3.97 7.04 -45.16
N ASN A 151 3.93 7.85 -44.09
CA ASN A 151 5.08 8.29 -43.29
C ASN A 151 5.20 7.59 -41.91
N GLY A 152 4.33 6.62 -41.58
CA GLY A 152 4.35 5.88 -40.31
C GLY A 152 3.01 5.85 -39.55
N LEU A 153 3.04 5.35 -38.31
CA LEU A 153 1.90 5.29 -37.39
C LEU A 153 1.72 6.61 -36.63
N LEU A 154 0.53 7.18 -36.69
CA LEU A 154 0.14 8.37 -35.92
C LEU A 154 -0.85 7.96 -34.83
N ASN A 155 -0.44 8.04 -33.56
CA ASN A 155 -1.29 7.77 -32.40
C ASN A 155 -2.13 9.00 -32.06
N THR A 156 -3.35 8.79 -31.57
CA THR A 156 -4.22 9.87 -31.10
C THR A 156 -4.23 10.02 -29.60
N ILE A 157 -4.46 11.24 -29.11
CA ILE A 157 -4.94 11.45 -27.74
C ILE A 157 -6.42 11.11 -27.68
N THR A 158 -6.80 10.17 -26.81
CA THR A 158 -8.20 9.78 -26.60
C THR A 158 -8.83 10.52 -25.42
N SER A 159 -10.11 10.86 -25.58
CA SER A 159 -10.96 11.39 -24.52
C SER A 159 -12.16 10.45 -24.29
N PRO A 160 -12.34 9.88 -23.09
CA PRO A 160 -11.53 10.11 -21.87
C PRO A 160 -10.13 9.50 -21.96
N LYS A 161 -9.20 10.09 -21.22
CA LYS A 161 -7.80 9.62 -21.16
C LYS A 161 -7.65 8.25 -20.49
N VAL A 162 -8.56 7.92 -19.57
CA VAL A 162 -8.63 6.64 -18.88
C VAL A 162 -10.02 6.06 -19.10
N PHE A 163 -10.08 4.82 -19.56
CA PHE A 163 -11.29 4.04 -19.83
C PHE A 163 -11.70 3.24 -18.58
N TYR A 164 -12.05 4.00 -17.53
CA TYR A 164 -12.62 3.46 -16.30
C TYR A 164 -14.07 3.95 -16.16
N PHE A 165 -14.99 3.01 -15.97
CA PHE A 165 -16.40 3.30 -15.78
C PHE A 165 -16.89 2.57 -14.54
N ALA A 166 -17.21 3.28 -13.47
CA ALA A 166 -17.69 2.63 -12.26
C ALA A 166 -19.05 1.94 -12.51
N GLU A 167 -19.17 0.63 -12.21
CA GLU A 167 -20.34 -0.20 -12.57
C GLU A 167 -21.67 0.35 -12.02
N ASN A 168 -21.65 0.99 -10.85
CA ASN A 168 -22.81 1.61 -10.23
C ASN A 168 -23.31 2.86 -10.97
N TYR A 169 -22.44 3.54 -11.72
CA TYR A 169 -22.79 4.74 -12.51
C TYR A 169 -23.02 4.42 -13.99
N TYR A 170 -22.40 3.37 -14.51
CA TYR A 170 -22.51 2.97 -15.92
C TYR A 170 -22.95 1.50 -16.11
N PRO A 171 -24.01 1.02 -15.43
CA PRO A 171 -24.38 -0.40 -15.46
C PRO A 171 -24.74 -0.90 -16.86
N TYR A 172 -25.17 0.00 -17.75
CA TYR A 172 -25.50 -0.30 -19.14
C TYR A 172 -24.30 -0.74 -19.98
N ILE A 173 -23.07 -0.31 -19.63
CA ILE A 173 -21.85 -0.73 -20.31
C ILE A 173 -21.59 -2.22 -20.11
N TYR A 174 -22.03 -2.78 -18.98
CA TYR A 174 -21.67 -4.13 -18.55
C TYR A 174 -22.73 -5.20 -18.83
N GLN A 175 -23.94 -4.82 -19.28
CA GLN A 175 -25.09 -5.73 -19.42
C GLN A 175 -24.80 -7.00 -20.22
N GLY A 176 -23.95 -6.93 -21.23
CA GLY A 176 -23.58 -8.08 -22.05
C GLY A 176 -22.50 -8.97 -21.44
N ILE A 177 -21.65 -8.44 -20.56
CA ILE A 177 -20.45 -9.11 -20.04
C ILE A 177 -20.52 -9.47 -18.55
N LEU A 178 -21.53 -8.98 -17.81
CA LEU A 178 -21.74 -9.37 -16.42
C LEU A 178 -22.05 -10.88 -16.32
N PRO A 179 -21.50 -11.58 -15.32
CA PRO A 179 -21.90 -12.94 -15.04
C PRO A 179 -23.40 -12.99 -14.63
N PRO A 180 -24.14 -14.05 -14.99
CA PRO A 180 -25.51 -14.23 -14.54
C PRO A 180 -25.60 -14.28 -13.00
N PRO A 181 -26.74 -13.91 -12.39
CA PRO A 181 -26.86 -13.80 -10.93
C PRO A 181 -26.63 -15.14 -10.21
N PRO A 182 -26.13 -15.12 -8.95
CA PRO A 182 -25.59 -16.32 -8.30
C PRO A 182 -26.67 -17.35 -7.96
N ARG A 183 -26.54 -18.56 -8.53
CA ARG A 183 -26.90 -19.83 -7.87
C ARG A 183 -25.58 -20.52 -7.56
N LEU A 184 -25.42 -21.10 -6.36
CA LEU A 184 -24.20 -21.73 -5.82
C LEU A 184 -23.17 -22.06 -6.91
N GLN A 185 -22.21 -21.15 -7.12
CA GLN A 185 -21.26 -21.20 -8.24
C GLN A 185 -20.08 -22.15 -7.96
N LEU A 186 -19.92 -22.61 -6.72
CA LEU A 186 -18.83 -23.48 -6.27
C LEU A 186 -19.39 -24.77 -5.67
N ILE A 187 -18.66 -25.86 -5.88
CA ILE A 187 -18.87 -27.17 -5.26
C ILE A 187 -17.66 -27.44 -4.37
N LEU A 188 -17.89 -27.69 -3.08
CA LEU A 188 -16.81 -28.07 -2.17
C LEU A 188 -16.35 -29.51 -2.48
N THR A 189 -15.06 -29.66 -2.78
CA THR A 189 -14.42 -30.92 -3.14
C THR A 189 -13.26 -31.17 -2.18
N PRO A 190 -13.50 -31.83 -1.03
CA PRO A 190 -12.44 -32.15 -0.09
C PRO A 190 -11.50 -33.22 -0.67
N LEU A 191 -10.19 -33.00 -0.62
CA LEU A 191 -9.18 -33.98 -1.00
C LEU A 191 -8.23 -34.26 0.17
N ALA A 192 -7.83 -35.52 0.31
CA ALA A 192 -6.91 -35.94 1.37
C ALA A 192 -5.46 -35.66 0.97
N PHE A 193 -4.65 -35.16 1.90
CA PHE A 193 -3.20 -35.07 1.74
C PHE A 193 -2.54 -35.48 3.07
N GLY A 194 -1.82 -36.60 3.07
CA GLY A 194 -1.33 -37.22 4.30
C GLY A 194 -2.48 -37.70 5.20
N GLN A 195 -2.54 -37.20 6.44
CA GLN A 195 -3.62 -37.51 7.40
C GLN A 195 -4.68 -36.41 7.52
N LEU A 196 -4.62 -35.39 6.66
CA LEU A 196 -5.50 -34.23 6.71
C LEU A 196 -6.36 -34.14 5.45
N TRP A 197 -7.56 -33.58 5.61
CA TRP A 197 -8.44 -33.22 4.51
C TRP A 197 -8.37 -31.72 4.27
N TYR A 198 -8.19 -31.34 3.01
CA TYR A 198 -8.14 -29.95 2.59
C TYR A 198 -9.34 -29.63 1.72
N ASN A 199 -9.92 -28.45 1.97
CA ASN A 199 -11.03 -27.93 1.19
C ASN A 199 -10.51 -27.37 -0.13
N TYR A 200 -11.12 -27.84 -1.23
CA TYR A 200 -10.97 -27.25 -2.55
C TYR A 200 -12.35 -26.90 -3.09
N TYR A 201 -12.38 -25.96 -4.03
CA TYR A 201 -13.63 -25.38 -4.51
C TYR A 201 -13.68 -25.54 -6.03
N GLN A 202 -14.53 -26.43 -6.50
CA GLN A 202 -14.70 -26.69 -7.92
C GLN A 202 -15.73 -25.72 -8.49
N ASP A 203 -15.42 -25.13 -9.64
CA ASP A 203 -16.37 -24.27 -10.35
C ASP A 203 -17.51 -25.12 -10.93
N TYR A 204 -18.75 -24.71 -10.64
CA TYR A 204 -19.95 -25.41 -11.10
C TYR A 204 -20.09 -25.42 -12.63
N VAL A 205 -19.67 -24.32 -13.28
CA VAL A 205 -19.68 -24.12 -14.74
C VAL A 205 -18.43 -24.71 -15.37
N ARG A 206 -17.24 -24.40 -14.84
CA ARG A 206 -15.94 -24.91 -15.29
C ARG A 206 -15.48 -26.07 -14.44
N LYS A 207 -16.14 -27.22 -14.60
CA LYS A 207 -15.87 -28.42 -13.79
C LYS A 207 -14.45 -28.97 -13.90
N ASN A 208 -13.66 -28.52 -14.85
CA ASN A 208 -12.24 -28.85 -14.97
C ASN A 208 -11.33 -27.91 -14.16
N TYR A 209 -11.85 -26.93 -13.43
CA TYR A 209 -11.07 -26.08 -12.53
C TYR A 209 -11.37 -26.40 -11.07
N LEU A 210 -10.30 -26.57 -10.29
CA LEU A 210 -10.34 -26.79 -8.86
C LEU A 210 -9.54 -25.70 -8.14
N TYR A 211 -10.23 -24.86 -7.38
CA TYR A 211 -9.61 -23.74 -6.70
C TYR A 211 -9.12 -24.12 -5.30
N TYR A 212 -8.01 -23.52 -4.88
CA TYR A 212 -7.45 -23.69 -3.55
C TYR A 212 -7.13 -22.36 -2.86
N LEU A 213 -7.11 -22.41 -1.53
CA LEU A 213 -6.63 -21.34 -0.67
C LEU A 213 -5.16 -21.57 -0.28
N PRO A 214 -4.42 -20.50 0.06
CA PRO A 214 -3.10 -20.65 0.67
C PRO A 214 -3.20 -21.26 2.08
N ASP A 215 -2.12 -21.89 2.53
CA ASP A 215 -2.07 -22.57 3.82
C ASP A 215 -1.81 -21.58 4.98
N THR A 216 -1.10 -20.48 4.73
CA THR A 216 -0.84 -19.43 5.72
C THR A 216 -0.36 -18.14 5.05
N PHE A 217 -0.40 -17.01 5.76
CA PHE A 217 0.22 -15.75 5.36
C PHE A 217 1.36 -15.39 6.32
N LEU A 218 2.55 -15.20 5.78
CA LEU A 218 3.75 -14.85 6.56
C LEU A 218 4.35 -13.55 6.06
N LEU A 219 5.08 -12.84 6.94
CA LEU A 219 5.82 -11.64 6.55
C LEU A 219 6.70 -11.91 5.32
N ALA A 220 6.50 -11.11 4.27
CA ALA A 220 7.20 -11.27 3.01
C ALA A 220 8.65 -10.81 3.11
N THR A 221 9.49 -11.31 2.21
CA THR A 221 10.90 -10.89 2.07
C THR A 221 11.17 -10.34 0.67
N ASN A 222 12.05 -9.35 0.59
CA ASN A 222 12.51 -8.79 -0.67
C ASN A 222 13.84 -9.44 -1.11
N ALA A 223 13.77 -10.35 -2.08
CA ALA A 223 14.95 -11.06 -2.59
C ALA A 223 16.01 -10.13 -3.21
N ALA A 224 15.61 -8.96 -3.72
CA ALA A 224 16.53 -7.99 -4.29
C ALA A 224 17.30 -7.19 -3.23
N ASP A 225 16.88 -7.29 -1.96
CA ASP A 225 17.47 -6.60 -0.81
C ASP A 225 17.84 -7.63 0.28
N ASP A 226 18.59 -8.67 -0.11
CA ASP A 226 19.10 -9.72 0.79
C ASP A 226 18.01 -10.41 1.65
N ASP A 227 16.85 -10.68 1.02
CA ASP A 227 15.65 -11.22 1.67
C ASP A 227 15.22 -10.41 2.91
N LYS A 228 15.42 -9.08 2.88
CA LYS A 228 14.95 -8.19 3.94
C LYS A 228 13.43 -8.30 4.11
N PRO A 229 12.93 -8.47 5.34
CA PRO A 229 11.51 -8.51 5.61
C PRO A 229 10.81 -7.20 5.22
N MET A 230 9.62 -7.32 4.63
CA MET A 230 8.80 -6.19 4.20
C MET A 230 8.00 -5.63 5.37
N LEU A 231 8.75 -4.98 6.26
CA LEU A 231 8.26 -4.24 7.40
C LEU A 231 8.84 -2.83 7.35
N SER A 232 8.04 -1.84 7.66
CA SER A 232 8.47 -0.46 7.82
C SER A 232 7.86 0.11 9.09
N ILE A 233 8.66 0.85 9.85
CA ILE A 233 8.28 1.46 11.12
C ILE A 233 8.45 2.96 10.99
N SER A 234 7.42 3.71 11.36
CA SER A 234 7.46 5.17 11.39
C SER A 234 6.91 5.70 12.70
N PHE A 235 7.42 6.86 13.12
CA PHE A 235 7.04 7.53 14.35
C PHE A 235 6.40 8.88 14.02
N SER A 236 5.28 9.18 14.66
CA SER A 236 4.62 10.48 14.57
C SER A 236 4.32 11.00 15.97
N ALA A 237 4.64 12.26 16.20
CA ALA A 237 4.33 12.96 17.44
C ALA A 237 3.29 14.05 17.17
N ALA A 238 2.32 14.20 18.08
CA ALA A 238 1.36 15.29 17.99
C ALA A 238 2.07 16.66 18.09
N PRO A 239 1.50 17.74 17.52
CA PRO A 239 1.99 19.09 17.77
C PRO A 239 2.05 19.35 19.27
N HIS A 240 3.23 19.71 19.79
CA HIS A 240 3.48 19.92 21.22
C HIS A 240 3.49 18.67 22.11
N ALA A 241 3.69 17.47 21.56
CA ALA A 241 3.94 16.25 22.34
C ALA A 241 5.00 16.49 23.44
N THR A 242 4.76 16.01 24.66
CA THR A 242 5.67 16.22 25.82
C THR A 242 6.21 14.91 26.41
N SER A 243 5.62 13.80 25.98
CA SER A 243 5.91 12.45 26.45
C SER A 243 5.84 11.43 25.33
N LEU A 244 6.43 10.26 25.54
CA LEU A 244 6.31 9.12 24.60
C LEU A 244 4.87 8.60 24.47
N ASN A 245 3.97 8.93 25.39
CA ASN A 245 2.56 8.56 25.27
C ASN A 245 1.84 9.40 24.20
N ASP A 246 2.38 10.57 23.86
CA ASP A 246 1.86 11.46 22.81
C ASP A 246 2.43 11.12 21.42
N VAL A 247 3.14 9.99 21.33
CA VAL A 247 3.82 9.50 20.14
C VAL A 247 3.13 8.22 19.69
N GLU A 248 2.80 8.19 18.41
CA GLU A 248 2.27 7.03 17.72
C GLU A 248 3.37 6.36 16.89
N VAL A 249 3.34 5.03 16.87
CA VAL A 249 4.20 4.18 16.04
C VAL A 249 3.33 3.45 15.05
N THR A 250 3.66 3.58 13.78
CA THR A 250 2.95 2.87 12.71
C THR A 250 3.84 1.79 12.12
N PHE A 251 3.31 0.58 12.04
CA PHE A 251 3.93 -0.58 11.40
C PHE A 251 3.23 -0.84 10.07
N ASP A 252 3.91 -0.61 8.96
CA ASP A 252 3.46 -1.01 7.62
C ASP A 252 4.07 -2.36 7.26
N TYR A 253 3.27 -3.31 6.81
CA TYR A 253 3.75 -4.66 6.52
C TYR A 253 3.09 -5.27 5.29
N PHE A 254 3.81 -6.22 4.69
CA PHE A 254 3.29 -7.04 3.59
C PHE A 254 3.41 -8.53 3.93
N LEU A 255 2.29 -9.25 3.83
CA LEU A 255 2.24 -10.69 4.04
C LEU A 255 2.15 -11.41 2.71
N SER A 256 3.02 -12.40 2.48
CA SER A 256 2.92 -13.26 1.31
C SER A 256 2.23 -14.58 1.65
N PRO A 257 1.36 -15.09 0.75
CA PRO A 257 0.73 -16.38 0.95
C PRO A 257 1.77 -17.49 0.88
N LYS A 258 1.57 -18.57 1.62
CA LYS A 258 2.41 -19.76 1.57
C LYS A 258 1.53 -20.94 1.22
N VAL A 259 2.02 -21.72 0.27
CA VAL A 259 1.32 -22.89 -0.25
C VAL A 259 2.26 -24.09 -0.11
N ASN A 260 1.74 -25.20 0.41
CA ASN A 260 2.44 -26.46 0.39
C ASN A 260 2.39 -27.05 -1.03
N GLN A 261 3.49 -26.94 -1.77
CA GLN A 261 3.56 -27.37 -3.17
C GLN A 261 3.35 -28.89 -3.33
N ALA A 262 3.75 -29.70 -2.34
CA ALA A 262 3.49 -31.14 -2.37
C ALA A 262 1.99 -31.45 -2.24
N ARG A 263 1.26 -30.67 -1.42
CA ARG A 263 -0.20 -30.75 -1.31
C ARG A 263 -0.87 -30.45 -2.65
N ILE A 264 -0.44 -29.38 -3.32
CA ILE A 264 -1.02 -28.98 -4.62
C ILE A 264 -0.70 -30.00 -5.71
N GLY A 265 0.52 -30.53 -5.75
CA GLY A 265 0.90 -31.57 -6.72
C GLY A 265 0.07 -32.85 -6.55
N ASP A 266 -0.14 -33.28 -5.31
CA ASP A 266 -0.95 -34.46 -4.99
C ASP A 266 -2.44 -34.24 -5.31
N ALA A 267 -3.00 -33.08 -4.93
CA ALA A 267 -4.37 -32.71 -5.26
C ALA A 267 -4.60 -32.60 -6.77
N THR A 268 -3.59 -32.14 -7.53
CA THR A 268 -3.63 -32.14 -9.00
C THR A 268 -3.72 -33.56 -9.53
N ALA A 269 -2.88 -34.48 -9.05
CA ALA A 269 -2.92 -35.88 -9.49
C ALA A 269 -4.26 -36.56 -9.17
N GLN A 270 -4.81 -36.33 -7.98
CA GLN A 270 -6.13 -36.85 -7.59
C GLN A 270 -7.25 -36.25 -8.44
N PHE A 271 -7.22 -34.94 -8.68
CA PHE A 271 -8.25 -34.28 -9.48
C PHE A 271 -8.20 -34.72 -10.95
N THR A 272 -7.01 -34.87 -11.53
CA THR A 272 -6.85 -35.35 -12.91
C THR A 272 -7.38 -36.78 -13.12
N GLN A 273 -7.36 -37.63 -12.09
CA GLN A 273 -8.00 -38.96 -12.16
C GLN A 273 -9.53 -38.87 -12.27
N MET A 274 -10.14 -37.86 -11.66
CA MET A 274 -11.59 -37.62 -11.71
C MET A 274 -12.02 -36.78 -12.93
N GLN A 275 -11.15 -35.87 -13.38
CA GLN A 275 -11.33 -34.91 -14.45
C GLN A 275 -10.04 -34.88 -15.31
N PRO A 276 -9.94 -35.62 -16.43
CA PRO A 276 -8.70 -35.76 -17.19
C PRO A 276 -8.04 -34.45 -17.65
N ASP A 277 -8.83 -33.40 -17.90
CA ASP A 277 -8.36 -32.04 -18.24
C ASP A 277 -8.35 -31.08 -17.04
N GLY A 278 -8.38 -31.64 -15.82
CA GLY A 278 -8.49 -30.93 -14.56
C GLY A 278 -7.25 -30.08 -14.25
N LYS A 279 -7.47 -28.85 -13.80
CA LYS A 279 -6.44 -27.88 -13.44
C LYS A 279 -6.72 -27.30 -12.05
N LEU A 280 -5.66 -27.10 -11.28
CA LEU A 280 -5.75 -26.37 -10.02
C LEU A 280 -5.36 -24.91 -10.21
N ALA A 281 -6.08 -24.01 -9.53
CA ALA A 281 -5.80 -22.58 -9.55
C ALA A 281 -5.97 -21.98 -8.15
N PRO A 282 -5.13 -21.01 -7.74
CA PRO A 282 -5.35 -20.31 -6.48
C PRO A 282 -6.55 -19.34 -6.59
N PHE A 283 -7.31 -19.15 -5.52
CA PHE A 283 -8.27 -18.03 -5.46
C PHE A 283 -7.54 -16.70 -5.34
N ALA A 284 -8.01 -15.68 -6.06
CA ALA A 284 -7.56 -14.29 -5.86
C ALA A 284 -8.38 -13.56 -4.79
N ASN A 285 -9.66 -13.91 -4.62
CA ASN A 285 -10.60 -13.25 -3.73
C ASN A 285 -11.71 -14.21 -3.25
N ALA A 286 -12.56 -13.76 -2.33
CA ALA A 286 -13.75 -14.45 -1.82
C ALA A 286 -14.91 -13.45 -1.62
N ASP A 287 -16.09 -13.92 -1.18
CA ASP A 287 -17.25 -13.04 -0.94
C ASP A 287 -17.04 -12.12 0.26
N THR A 288 -16.32 -12.61 1.27
CA THR A 288 -15.89 -11.80 2.42
C THR A 288 -14.51 -12.24 2.88
N LEU A 289 -13.68 -11.25 3.20
CA LEU A 289 -12.33 -11.41 3.71
C LEU A 289 -12.17 -10.56 4.96
N THR A 290 -11.81 -11.18 6.08
CA THR A 290 -11.64 -10.49 7.36
C THR A 290 -10.31 -10.87 7.99
N LEU A 291 -9.38 -9.91 8.04
CA LEU A 291 -8.10 -10.09 8.73
C LEU A 291 -8.25 -9.79 10.22
N LEU A 292 -7.86 -10.75 11.05
CA LEU A 292 -7.82 -10.62 12.51
C LEU A 292 -6.40 -10.82 13.00
N LEU A 293 -5.83 -9.82 13.66
CA LEU A 293 -4.47 -9.85 14.20
C LEU A 293 -4.47 -9.62 15.72
N GLY A 294 -3.66 -10.37 16.46
CA GLY A 294 -3.45 -10.12 17.88
C GLY A 294 -2.56 -8.89 18.11
N LEU A 295 -3.14 -7.82 18.64
CA LEU A 295 -2.45 -6.60 19.07
C LEU A 295 -2.57 -6.46 20.61
N PRO A 296 -1.89 -5.48 21.25
CA PRO A 296 -1.91 -5.34 22.71
C PRO A 296 -3.31 -5.17 23.30
N ASP A 297 -4.23 -4.53 22.57
CA ASP A 297 -5.63 -4.34 22.99
C ASP A 297 -6.52 -5.57 22.71
N GLY A 298 -5.94 -6.65 22.19
CA GLY A 298 -6.63 -7.90 21.84
C GLY A 298 -6.62 -8.17 20.34
N LYS A 299 -7.46 -9.12 19.91
CA LYS A 299 -7.62 -9.40 18.47
C LYS A 299 -8.47 -8.31 17.83
N THR A 300 -7.88 -7.57 16.91
CA THR A 300 -8.52 -6.50 16.15
C THR A 300 -8.80 -6.93 14.72
N GLU A 301 -9.92 -6.46 14.19
CA GLU A 301 -10.22 -6.56 12.77
C GLU A 301 -9.50 -5.43 12.02
N GLU A 302 -8.68 -5.79 11.04
CA GLU A 302 -7.92 -4.84 10.22
C GLU A 302 -8.75 -4.41 9.00
N LYS A 303 -9.60 -3.40 9.20
CA LYS A 303 -10.62 -2.97 8.22
C LYS A 303 -10.06 -2.31 6.96
N ASN A 304 -8.81 -1.86 7.01
CA ASN A 304 -8.15 -1.16 5.90
C ASN A 304 -7.18 -2.06 5.13
N ALA A 305 -7.09 -3.35 5.48
CA ALA A 305 -6.20 -4.29 4.83
C ALA A 305 -6.60 -4.49 3.35
N LEU A 306 -5.64 -4.35 2.45
CA LEU A 306 -5.80 -4.74 1.05
C LEU A 306 -5.43 -6.21 0.91
N ILE A 307 -6.44 -7.07 0.71
CA ILE A 307 -6.29 -8.52 0.76
C ILE A 307 -6.46 -9.10 -0.64
N ASN A 308 -5.44 -9.83 -1.11
CA ASN A 308 -5.53 -10.69 -2.27
C ASN A 308 -4.93 -12.05 -1.94
N LEU A 309 -5.73 -13.10 -2.13
CA LEU A 309 -5.37 -14.47 -1.72
C LEU A 309 -4.21 -15.07 -2.53
N GLN A 310 -3.90 -14.52 -3.71
CA GLN A 310 -2.76 -14.90 -4.56
C GLN A 310 -1.52 -14.06 -4.29
N SER A 311 -1.66 -12.74 -4.26
CA SER A 311 -0.50 -11.84 -4.20
C SER A 311 -0.06 -11.53 -2.78
N GLY A 312 -0.99 -11.47 -1.82
CA GLY A 312 -0.68 -11.15 -0.42
C GLY A 312 -1.60 -10.11 0.19
N ILE A 313 -1.23 -9.71 1.41
CA ILE A 313 -1.97 -8.76 2.22
C ILE A 313 -1.08 -7.55 2.50
N VAL A 314 -1.55 -6.36 2.17
CA VAL A 314 -0.92 -5.10 2.58
C VAL A 314 -1.79 -4.49 3.67
N ASP A 315 -1.18 -4.16 4.80
CA ASP A 315 -1.90 -3.56 5.91
C ASP A 315 -0.96 -2.74 6.80
N SER A 316 -1.55 -1.95 7.70
CA SER A 316 -0.85 -1.11 8.66
C SER A 316 -1.62 -1.00 9.96
N PHE A 317 -0.93 -1.09 11.09
CA PHE A 317 -1.51 -0.78 12.40
C PHE A 317 -0.66 0.28 13.13
N THR A 318 -1.34 1.06 13.97
CA THR A 318 -0.74 2.15 14.75
C THR A 318 -0.99 1.93 16.23
N LEU A 319 0.04 2.18 17.05
CA LEU A 319 -0.01 2.00 18.50
C LEU A 319 0.80 3.08 19.25
N PRO A 320 0.51 3.35 20.53
CA PRO A 320 1.29 4.28 21.34
C PRO A 320 2.74 3.81 21.49
N ALA A 321 3.73 4.70 21.44
CA ALA A 321 5.14 4.34 21.53
C ALA A 321 5.53 3.61 22.83
N SER A 322 4.74 3.76 23.90
CA SER A 322 4.89 2.98 25.13
C SER A 322 4.76 1.46 24.93
N GLN A 323 4.05 1.01 23.88
CA GLN A 323 3.86 -0.39 23.55
C GLN A 323 4.88 -0.91 22.51
N PHE A 324 5.79 -0.06 22.02
CA PHE A 324 6.73 -0.40 20.97
C PHE A 324 7.62 -1.59 21.32
N GLY A 325 8.26 -1.58 22.50
CA GLY A 325 9.18 -2.64 22.92
C GLY A 325 8.52 -4.01 22.97
N LEU A 326 7.29 -4.07 23.51
CA LEU A 326 6.48 -5.29 23.56
C LEU A 326 6.23 -5.87 22.16
N ILE A 327 5.90 -5.01 21.19
CA ILE A 327 5.62 -5.44 19.82
C ILE A 327 6.90 -5.81 19.08
N TRP A 328 7.98 -5.06 19.28
CA TRP A 328 9.29 -5.38 18.71
C TRP A 328 9.77 -6.76 19.15
N ASP A 329 9.67 -7.07 20.44
CA ASP A 329 10.04 -8.38 21.00
C ASP A 329 9.13 -9.50 20.46
N ALA A 330 7.83 -9.22 20.28
CA ALA A 330 6.87 -10.20 19.76
C ALA A 330 7.20 -10.71 18.35
N PHE A 331 7.87 -9.92 17.49
CA PHE A 331 8.31 -10.40 16.17
C PHE A 331 9.29 -11.58 16.25
N PHE A 332 10.03 -11.70 17.36
CA PHE A 332 11.03 -12.75 17.55
C PHE A 332 10.51 -13.91 18.43
N ASP A 333 9.33 -13.76 19.03
CA ASP A 333 8.73 -14.76 19.91
C ASP A 333 7.97 -15.85 19.14
N ARG A 334 8.62 -17.00 19.03
CA ARG A 334 8.07 -18.20 18.37
C ARG A 334 7.19 -19.06 19.29
N SER A 335 6.99 -18.68 20.56
CA SER A 335 6.15 -19.41 21.50
C SER A 335 4.71 -19.53 21.00
N PRO A 336 4.10 -20.73 21.02
CA PRO A 336 2.67 -20.90 20.70
C PRO A 336 1.73 -20.14 21.65
N GLN A 337 2.20 -19.79 22.86
CA GLN A 337 1.40 -19.07 23.86
C GLN A 337 1.35 -17.56 23.61
N ASN A 338 2.32 -17.00 22.88
CA ASN A 338 2.28 -15.59 22.50
C ASN A 338 1.35 -15.40 21.30
N LEU A 339 0.27 -14.65 21.53
CA LEU A 339 -0.76 -14.36 20.54
C LEU A 339 -0.52 -13.04 19.79
N LEU A 340 0.42 -12.20 20.26
CA LEU A 340 0.76 -10.95 19.58
C LEU A 340 1.31 -11.25 18.20
N LEU A 341 0.91 -10.42 17.22
CA LEU A 341 1.31 -10.51 15.82
C LEU A 341 0.94 -11.84 15.14
N LYS A 342 0.01 -12.60 15.74
CA LYS A 342 -0.55 -13.84 15.22
C LYS A 342 -2.05 -13.74 15.13
N GLY A 343 -2.62 -14.41 14.13
CA GLY A 343 -4.02 -14.25 13.80
C GLY A 343 -4.48 -15.17 12.70
N TYR A 344 -5.55 -14.78 12.03
CA TYR A 344 -6.07 -15.50 10.88
C TYR A 344 -6.78 -14.56 9.91
N LEU A 345 -6.76 -14.94 8.64
CA LEU A 345 -7.63 -14.39 7.60
C LEU A 345 -8.85 -15.32 7.49
N ALA A 346 -10.03 -14.83 7.86
CA ALA A 346 -11.28 -15.53 7.62
C ALA A 346 -11.70 -15.33 6.15
N VAL A 347 -11.84 -16.42 5.42
CA VAL A 347 -12.23 -16.46 4.00
C VAL A 347 -13.61 -17.09 3.89
N GLN A 348 -14.58 -16.35 3.38
CA GLN A 348 -15.97 -16.78 3.30
C GLN A 348 -16.45 -16.82 1.86
N PHE A 349 -17.01 -17.96 1.47
CA PHE A 349 -17.76 -18.14 0.22
C PHE A 349 -19.23 -18.44 0.53
N THR A 350 -20.15 -17.90 -0.25
CA THR A 350 -21.59 -18.00 -0.05
C THR A 350 -22.02 -19.47 -0.08
N GLY A 351 -22.64 -19.93 1.01
CA GLY A 351 -23.09 -21.31 1.16
C GLY A 351 -22.10 -22.26 1.84
N PHE A 352 -20.93 -21.77 2.28
CA PHE A 352 -19.93 -22.54 3.01
C PHE A 352 -19.66 -21.95 4.40
N ASN A 353 -18.95 -22.67 5.26
CA ASN A 353 -18.41 -22.09 6.50
C ASN A 353 -17.12 -21.33 6.19
N PRO A 354 -16.73 -20.32 7.00
CA PRO A 354 -15.48 -19.61 6.78
C PRO A 354 -14.26 -20.53 7.00
N ASP A 355 -13.30 -20.46 6.08
CA ASP A 355 -11.96 -21.02 6.29
C ASP A 355 -11.09 -19.99 7.01
N ASN A 356 -10.38 -20.40 8.07
CA ASN A 356 -9.49 -19.52 8.82
C ASN A 356 -8.03 -19.84 8.47
N LEU A 357 -7.42 -18.98 7.66
CA LEU A 357 -6.04 -19.14 7.21
C LEU A 357 -5.09 -18.47 8.22
N PRO A 358 -4.16 -19.19 8.85
CA PRO A 358 -3.25 -18.61 9.84
C PRO A 358 -2.41 -17.45 9.28
N VAL A 359 -2.26 -16.41 10.08
CA VAL A 359 -1.44 -15.22 9.79
C VAL A 359 -0.40 -15.07 10.88
N ALA A 360 0.86 -14.80 10.52
CA ALA A 360 1.91 -14.49 11.49
C ALA A 360 2.92 -13.48 10.93
N LEU A 361 3.17 -12.42 11.69
CA LEU A 361 4.28 -11.51 11.47
C LEU A 361 5.41 -11.92 12.40
N ALA A 362 6.51 -12.40 11.82
CA ALA A 362 7.67 -12.80 12.60
C ALA A 362 8.96 -12.56 11.83
N LEU A 363 9.98 -12.11 12.55
CA LEU A 363 11.30 -11.79 12.02
C LEU A 363 12.30 -12.89 12.41
N ASP A 364 13.34 -13.03 11.58
CA ASP A 364 14.49 -13.86 11.92
C ASP A 364 15.34 -13.18 13.01
N ALA A 365 15.89 -13.97 13.94
CA ALA A 365 16.70 -13.48 15.05
C ALA A 365 17.87 -12.56 14.62
N LYS A 366 18.38 -12.72 13.39
CA LYS A 366 19.43 -11.84 12.83
C LYS A 366 19.02 -10.35 12.78
N TYR A 367 17.72 -10.03 12.84
CA TYR A 367 17.20 -8.67 12.80
C TYR A 367 16.95 -8.03 14.17
N GLN A 368 17.10 -8.78 15.28
CA GLN A 368 16.74 -8.31 16.62
C GLN A 368 17.47 -7.00 17.02
N ASN A 369 18.75 -6.88 16.65
CA ASN A 369 19.59 -5.70 16.90
C ASN A 369 19.69 -4.78 15.67
N ARG A 370 18.82 -4.96 14.67
CA ARG A 370 18.83 -4.22 13.39
C ARG A 370 17.57 -3.38 13.21
N LEU A 371 16.99 -2.91 14.32
CA LEU A 371 15.84 -2.00 14.29
C LEU A 371 16.02 -0.80 13.32
N PRO A 372 17.21 -0.13 13.24
CA PRO A 372 17.41 0.96 12.29
C PRO A 372 17.14 0.60 10.83
N ASP A 373 17.24 -0.68 10.43
CA ASP A 373 16.97 -1.10 9.06
C ASP A 373 15.49 -0.98 8.69
N PHE A 374 14.60 -0.99 9.68
CA PHE A 374 13.15 -0.95 9.48
C PHE A 374 12.56 0.45 9.70
N ILE A 375 13.33 1.39 10.24
CA ILE A 375 12.85 2.75 10.47
C ILE A 375 12.84 3.53 9.15
N LYS A 376 11.67 4.05 8.78
CA LYS A 376 11.51 5.00 7.68
C LYS A 376 10.87 6.28 8.20
N GLN A 377 11.70 7.21 8.63
CA GLN A 377 11.27 8.50 9.15
C GLN A 377 11.17 9.52 8.00
N SER A 378 9.96 9.92 7.62
CA SER A 378 9.77 10.97 6.60
C SER A 378 9.95 12.39 7.15
N ALA A 379 9.76 12.58 8.47
CA ALA A 379 9.94 13.83 9.19
C ALA A 379 10.40 13.57 10.63
N PRO A 380 11.24 14.43 11.24
CA PRO A 380 11.64 14.28 12.63
C PRO A 380 10.41 14.18 13.54
N ALA A 381 10.37 13.18 14.41
CA ALA A 381 9.41 13.10 15.50
C ALA A 381 10.13 13.52 16.77
N ASP A 382 9.74 14.67 17.32
CA ASP A 382 10.33 15.23 18.52
C ASP A 382 9.26 15.37 19.60
N ILE A 383 9.65 15.20 20.86
CA ILE A 383 8.88 15.64 22.02
C ILE A 383 9.52 16.90 22.60
N ASN A 384 8.70 17.80 23.13
CA ASN A 384 9.16 18.98 23.85
C ASN A 384 9.34 18.64 25.32
N LYS A 385 10.52 18.93 25.86
CA LYS A 385 10.77 18.97 27.30
C LYS A 385 10.97 20.39 27.75
N THR A 386 10.27 20.77 28.82
CA THR A 386 10.44 22.07 29.45
C THR A 386 11.58 21.98 30.45
N VAL A 387 12.64 22.75 30.20
CA VAL A 387 13.74 22.94 31.14
C VAL A 387 13.59 24.31 31.79
N GLU A 388 13.66 24.35 33.10
CA GLU A 388 13.51 25.54 33.90
C GLU A 388 14.85 25.94 34.50
N PHE A 389 15.23 27.19 34.31
CA PHE A 389 16.39 27.78 34.96
C PHE A 389 15.94 28.68 36.10
N ARG A 390 16.56 28.51 37.27
CA ARG A 390 16.29 29.28 38.48
C ARG A 390 17.57 29.95 38.96
N SER A 391 17.54 31.25 39.19
CA SER A 391 18.61 31.93 39.92
C SER A 391 18.55 31.58 41.40
N ASP A 392 19.69 31.49 42.07
CA ASP A 392 19.76 31.31 43.51
C ASP A 392 19.09 32.45 44.29
N THR A 393 18.50 32.13 45.44
CA THR A 393 17.90 33.13 46.34
C THR A 393 18.95 34.13 46.80
N GLY A 394 18.82 35.38 46.36
CA GLY A 394 19.74 36.47 46.68
C GLY A 394 20.79 36.78 45.60
N ALA A 395 20.78 36.08 44.45
CA ALA A 395 21.69 36.34 43.32
C ALA A 395 21.71 37.83 42.90
N TYR A 396 20.56 38.49 42.95
CA TYR A 396 20.35 39.89 42.58
C TYR A 396 20.30 40.85 43.77
N ASP A 397 20.78 40.46 44.95
CA ASP A 397 20.81 41.34 46.13
C ASP A 397 21.80 42.51 45.90
N PRO A 398 21.34 43.77 45.91
CA PRO A 398 22.23 44.92 45.75
C PRO A 398 23.24 45.07 46.89
N ALA A 399 23.02 44.44 48.05
CA ALA A 399 23.94 44.45 49.19
C ALA A 399 24.98 43.29 49.14
N GLY A 400 24.91 42.42 48.12
CA GLY A 400 25.86 41.33 47.94
C GLY A 400 27.29 41.81 47.62
N PRO A 401 28.30 40.94 47.78
CA PRO A 401 29.71 41.30 47.56
C PRO A 401 30.00 41.70 46.11
N ARG A 402 29.21 41.18 45.15
CA ARG A 402 29.23 41.61 43.75
C ARG A 402 27.85 41.39 43.10
N PRO A 403 26.96 42.40 43.12
CA PRO A 403 25.59 42.25 42.65
C PRO A 403 25.50 41.87 41.16
N ILE A 404 24.75 40.81 40.86
CA ILE A 404 24.44 40.42 39.49
C ILE A 404 23.35 41.36 38.95
N LYS A 405 23.54 41.87 37.73
CA LYS A 405 22.50 42.64 37.02
C LYS A 405 21.53 41.70 36.31
N ARG A 406 22.07 40.71 35.58
CA ARG A 406 21.32 39.69 34.83
C ARG A 406 22.21 38.52 34.44
N MET A 407 21.60 37.40 34.10
CA MET A 407 22.25 36.24 33.51
C MET A 407 21.63 35.89 32.17
N LEU A 408 22.45 35.49 31.21
CA LEU A 408 22.02 34.96 29.93
C LEU A 408 22.33 33.47 29.91
N VAL A 409 21.33 32.64 29.64
CA VAL A 409 21.48 31.19 29.46
C VAL A 409 21.18 30.85 28.01
N SER A 410 22.10 30.16 27.35
CA SER A 410 21.92 29.67 25.97
C SER A 410 21.82 28.16 25.95
N ILE A 411 20.74 27.62 25.38
CA ILE A 411 20.44 26.20 25.32
C ILE A 411 19.58 25.90 24.08
N ASP A 412 19.91 24.84 23.34
CA ASP A 412 19.22 24.44 22.11
C ASP A 412 18.97 25.60 21.12
N ASN A 413 20.00 26.43 20.91
CA ASN A 413 19.97 27.66 20.09
C ASN A 413 18.96 28.74 20.55
N GLN A 414 18.45 28.64 21.76
CA GLN A 414 17.59 29.65 22.39
C GLN A 414 18.37 30.35 23.50
N THR A 415 18.12 31.65 23.71
CA THR A 415 18.72 32.42 24.81
C THR A 415 17.64 33.00 25.69
N ILE A 416 17.73 32.74 26.99
CA ILE A 416 16.83 33.29 28.02
C ILE A 416 17.61 34.23 28.95
N GLU A 417 16.93 35.24 29.47
CA GLU A 417 17.48 36.21 30.42
C GLU A 417 16.83 36.01 31.79
N LEU A 418 17.67 35.84 32.82
CA LEU A 418 17.25 35.80 34.22
C LEU A 418 17.67 37.09 34.90
N ASP A 419 16.73 37.74 35.57
CA ASP A 419 16.95 38.97 36.33
C ASP A 419 16.12 38.98 37.62
N LYS A 420 16.15 40.10 38.35
CA LYS A 420 15.43 40.23 39.62
C LYS A 420 13.90 40.09 39.47
N GLU A 421 13.33 40.55 38.35
CA GLU A 421 11.90 40.49 38.08
C GLU A 421 11.49 39.12 37.54
N HIS A 422 12.43 38.45 36.86
CA HIS A 422 12.27 37.14 36.24
C HIS A 422 13.37 36.15 36.70
N PRO A 423 13.38 35.77 37.99
CA PRO A 423 14.40 34.86 38.54
C PRO A 423 14.21 33.40 38.10
N VAL A 424 13.10 33.11 37.42
CA VAL A 424 12.76 31.79 36.89
C VAL A 424 12.29 31.95 35.45
N GLN A 425 12.87 31.19 34.54
CA GLN A 425 12.50 31.15 33.13
C GLN A 425 12.53 29.71 32.63
N SER A 426 11.63 29.38 31.69
CA SER A 426 11.53 28.05 31.11
C SER A 426 11.76 28.08 29.61
N VAL A 427 12.35 27.01 29.09
CA VAL A 427 12.64 26.83 27.67
C VAL A 427 12.18 25.45 27.23
N ASN A 428 11.57 25.36 26.05
CA ASN A 428 11.18 24.07 25.46
C ASN A 428 12.29 23.57 24.54
N ILE A 429 12.80 22.40 24.86
CA ILE A 429 13.86 21.70 24.12
C ILE A 429 13.24 20.55 23.36
N LYS A 430 13.62 20.39 22.10
CA LYS A 430 13.17 19.27 21.27
C LYS A 430 14.05 18.05 21.50
N ILE A 431 13.43 16.92 21.76
CA ILE A 431 14.10 15.64 21.96
C ILE A 431 13.60 14.64 20.93
N SER A 432 14.53 14.03 20.20
CA SER A 432 14.24 13.00 19.20
C SER A 432 13.58 11.79 19.86
N VAL A 433 12.37 11.47 19.40
CA VAL A 433 11.64 10.25 19.80
C VAL A 433 12.46 9.00 19.49
N LEU A 434 13.11 8.97 18.33
CA LEU A 434 13.89 7.83 17.88
C LEU A 434 15.06 7.54 18.82
N GLU A 435 15.73 8.58 19.33
CA GLU A 435 16.82 8.40 20.29
C GLU A 435 16.31 7.81 21.62
N LEU A 436 15.16 8.29 22.10
CA LEU A 436 14.53 7.76 23.32
C LEU A 436 14.11 6.30 23.20
N ILE A 437 13.62 5.91 22.02
CA ILE A 437 13.16 4.53 21.77
C ILE A 437 14.34 3.57 21.56
N LEU A 438 15.40 4.00 20.87
CA LEU A 438 16.61 3.19 20.69
C LEU A 438 17.45 3.08 21.97
N HIS A 439 17.34 4.05 22.86
CA HIS A 439 18.13 4.13 24.08
C HIS A 439 17.27 4.48 25.31
N PRO A 440 16.32 3.63 25.70
CA PRO A 440 15.38 3.92 26.78
C PRO A 440 16.05 4.14 28.14
N ASP A 441 17.22 3.53 28.35
CA ASP A 441 17.99 3.66 29.60
C ASP A 441 18.95 4.87 29.61
N LYS A 442 19.10 5.57 28.48
CA LYS A 442 20.01 6.71 28.39
C LYS A 442 19.36 7.92 29.07
N LYS A 443 19.99 8.39 30.14
CA LYS A 443 19.59 9.64 30.80
C LYS A 443 19.76 10.83 29.85
N LEU A 444 18.74 11.67 29.80
CA LEU A 444 18.80 12.94 29.08
C LEU A 444 19.83 13.87 29.73
N VAL A 445 20.65 14.51 28.90
CA VAL A 445 21.65 15.48 29.32
C VAL A 445 21.44 16.76 28.53
N TYR A 446 21.17 17.85 29.24
CA TYR A 446 20.96 19.19 28.73
C TYR A 446 22.29 19.95 28.74
N HIS A 447 22.71 20.43 27.57
CA HIS A 447 23.91 21.26 27.41
C HIS A 447 23.53 22.73 27.35
N TYR A 448 24.22 23.59 28.12
CA TYR A 448 23.95 25.02 28.14
C TYR A 448 25.19 25.88 28.43
N ASP A 449 25.16 27.11 27.90
CA ASP A 449 26.12 28.16 28.22
C ASP A 449 25.48 29.17 29.17
N LEU A 450 26.27 29.74 30.07
CA LEU A 450 25.84 30.74 31.04
C LEU A 450 26.77 31.96 30.99
N GLN A 451 26.19 33.15 30.86
CA GLN A 451 26.90 34.41 31.00
C GLN A 451 26.29 35.26 32.12
N ILE A 452 27.10 35.57 33.13
CA ILE A 452 26.74 36.45 34.24
C ILE A 452 27.22 37.87 33.92
N ILE A 453 26.32 38.84 34.03
CA ILE A 453 26.59 40.27 33.83
C ILE A 453 26.35 40.98 35.16
N TYR A 454 27.38 41.61 35.70
CA TYR A 454 27.35 42.31 36.99
C TYR A 454 26.94 43.79 36.82
N VAL A 455 26.49 44.41 37.91
CA VAL A 455 26.11 45.84 37.91
C VAL A 455 27.30 46.75 37.58
N ASP A 456 28.52 46.33 37.91
CA ASP A 456 29.79 47.02 37.60
C ASP A 456 30.19 46.94 36.11
N GLY A 457 29.40 46.25 35.27
CA GLY A 457 29.68 46.05 33.85
C GLY A 457 30.62 44.87 33.54
N GLY A 458 31.17 44.22 34.57
CA GLY A 458 31.96 43.00 34.44
C GLY A 458 31.12 41.83 33.94
N LYS A 459 31.78 40.88 33.28
CA LYS A 459 31.15 39.68 32.71
C LYS A 459 31.91 38.42 33.08
N LYS A 460 31.19 37.31 33.26
CA LYS A 460 31.78 35.97 33.45
C LYS A 460 30.99 34.97 32.62
N SER A 461 31.67 34.22 31.75
CA SER A 461 31.04 33.19 30.92
C SER A 461 31.48 31.79 31.37
N TYR A 462 30.54 30.85 31.30
CA TYR A 462 30.72 29.41 31.48
C TYR A 462 30.15 28.73 30.24
N TYR A 463 30.95 27.89 29.59
CA TYR A 463 30.56 27.22 28.35
C TYR A 463 30.44 25.71 28.56
N ASP A 464 29.56 25.06 27.80
CA ASP A 464 29.35 23.61 27.78
C ASP A 464 29.05 23.00 29.17
N ASN A 465 28.21 23.70 29.95
CA ASN A 465 27.70 23.12 31.19
C ASN A 465 26.68 22.03 30.86
N THR A 466 26.58 21.02 31.73
CA THR A 466 25.65 19.91 31.56
C THR A 466 24.76 19.73 32.78
N SER A 467 23.52 19.30 32.55
CA SER A 467 22.60 18.88 33.61
C SER A 467 21.78 17.70 33.15
N SER A 468 21.44 16.79 34.07
CA SER A 468 20.44 15.73 33.83
C SER A 468 19.09 16.02 34.49
N PHE A 469 18.97 17.19 35.12
CA PHE A 469 17.74 17.67 35.75
C PHE A 469 17.05 18.69 34.85
N GLU A 470 15.71 18.64 34.83
CA GLU A 470 14.85 19.60 34.13
C GLU A 470 14.73 20.94 34.89
N ILE A 471 15.14 20.99 36.16
CA ILE A 471 15.26 22.23 36.93
C ILE A 471 16.75 22.48 37.21
N ILE A 472 17.29 23.56 36.67
CA ILE A 472 18.71 23.91 36.73
C ILE A 472 18.87 25.20 37.54
N TYR A 473 19.60 25.10 38.66
CA TYR A 473 19.95 26.26 39.46
C TYR A 473 21.21 26.91 38.89
N VAL A 474 21.16 28.23 38.72
CA VAL A 474 22.28 29.07 38.30
C VAL A 474 22.54 30.14 39.38
N PRO A 475 23.78 30.66 39.49
CA PRO A 475 24.22 31.46 40.64
C PRO A 475 23.44 32.75 40.95
#